data_AF-A0A962QD79-F1
#
_entry.id   AF-A0A962QD79-F1
#
_cell.length_a   1.000
_cell.length_b   1.000
_cell.length_c   1.000
_cell.angle_alpha   90.00
_cell.angle_beta   90.00
_cell.angle_gamma   90.00
#
_symmetry.space_group_name_H-M   'P 1'
#
loop_
_entity.id
_entity.type
_entity.pdbx_description
1 polymer ?
#
loop_
_entity_poly.entity_id
_entity_poly.type
_entity_poly.pdbx_seq_one_letter_code
_entity_poly.pdbx_strand_id
1 'polypeptide(L)' 'TLIKPTAVIASHANERATEDGKVIAGTKTETFMKASAVPVHLPLSGRTMEFDDAGVCVAGC' A
#
# COMPACT_ATOMS: atom_id res chain seq x y z
N THR A 1 -8.02 -12.21 -17.36
CA THR A 1 -6.75 -12.54 -16.66
C THR A 1 -6.60 -11.64 -15.47
N LEU A 2 -6.13 -12.17 -14.33
CA LEU A 2 -5.82 -11.34 -13.17
C LEU A 2 -4.49 -10.60 -13.42
N ILE A 3 -4.46 -9.30 -13.13
CA ILE A 3 -3.28 -8.45 -13.33
C ILE A 3 -2.21 -8.86 -12.32
N LYS A 4 -0.93 -8.87 -12.73
CA LYS A 4 0.24 -9.11 -11.87
C LYS A 4 1.02 -7.79 -11.73
N PRO A 5 0.62 -6.89 -10.82
CA PRO A 5 1.23 -5.57 -10.71
C PRO A 5 2.63 -5.66 -10.09
N THR A 6 3.52 -4.70 -10.41
CA THR A 6 4.82 -4.56 -9.73
C THR A 6 4.65 -4.11 -8.27
N ALA A 7 3.68 -3.24 -8.01
CA ALA A 7 3.35 -2.72 -6.68
C ALA A 7 1.85 -2.38 -6.59
N VAL A 8 1.33 -2.30 -5.37
CA VAL A 8 -0.07 -1.99 -5.09
C VAL A 8 -0.16 -0.79 -4.15
N ILE A 9 -1.10 0.12 -4.39
CA ILE A 9 -1.51 1.13 -3.42
C ILE A 9 -2.86 0.70 -2.84
N ALA A 10 -2.89 0.33 -1.57
CA ALA A 10 -4.10 -0.18 -0.91
C ALA A 10 -5.03 0.96 -0.46
N SER A 11 -5.62 1.66 -1.43
CA SER A 11 -6.59 2.74 -1.17
C SER A 11 -7.97 2.21 -0.77
N HIS A 12 -8.75 3.01 -0.03
CA HIS A 12 -10.18 2.76 0.23
C HIS A 12 -10.49 1.41 0.91
N ALA A 13 -9.74 1.05 1.95
CA ALA A 13 -9.98 -0.18 2.72
C ALA A 13 -11.36 -0.24 3.44
N ASN A 14 -12.17 0.84 3.40
CA ASN A 14 -13.39 1.01 4.20
C ASN A 14 -13.20 0.68 5.69
N GLU A 15 -12.00 0.96 6.17
CA GLU A 15 -11.50 0.60 7.50
C GLU A 15 -10.48 1.66 7.92
N ARG A 16 -10.47 2.03 9.20
CA ARG A 16 -9.35 2.77 9.78
C ARG A 16 -8.16 1.82 9.89
N ALA A 17 -7.35 1.78 8.84
CA ALA A 17 -6.21 0.86 8.72
C ALA A 17 -4.93 1.39 9.35
N THR A 18 -4.86 2.68 9.63
CA THR A 18 -3.64 3.36 10.09
C THR A 18 -3.90 4.32 11.24
N GLU A 19 -2.88 4.47 12.10
CA GLU A 19 -2.78 5.44 13.18
C GLU A 19 -1.36 5.99 13.22
N ASP A 20 -1.21 7.32 13.27
CA ASP A 20 0.10 8.00 13.23
C ASP A 20 1.02 7.54 12.09
N GLY A 21 0.42 7.27 10.92
CA GLY A 21 1.12 6.79 9.73
C GLY A 21 1.53 5.31 9.76
N LYS A 22 1.16 4.56 10.80
CA LYS A 22 1.48 3.13 10.96
C LYS A 22 0.25 2.27 10.77
N VAL A 23 0.42 1.06 10.24
CA VAL A 23 -0.65 0.07 10.12
C VAL A 23 -1.08 -0.40 11.51
N ILE A 24 -2.38 -0.50 11.70
CA ILE A 24 -2.97 -1.07 12.92
C ILE A 24 -3.01 -2.59 12.77
N ALA A 25 -2.52 -3.31 13.78
CA ALA A 25 -2.49 -4.77 13.79
C ALA A 25 -3.92 -5.36 13.73
N GLY A 26 -4.08 -6.45 12.98
CA GLY A 26 -5.37 -7.15 12.83
C GLY A 26 -6.33 -6.52 11.82
N THR A 27 -5.94 -5.42 11.16
CA THR A 27 -6.74 -4.81 10.09
C THR A 27 -6.73 -5.65 8.82
N LYS A 28 -7.72 -5.45 7.95
CA LYS A 28 -7.75 -6.07 6.62
C LYS A 28 -6.59 -5.59 5.76
N THR A 29 -6.17 -4.34 5.93
CA THR A 29 -4.96 -3.80 5.28
C THR A 29 -3.71 -4.58 5.71
N GLU A 30 -3.51 -4.81 7.01
CA GLU A 30 -2.38 -5.63 7.48
C GLU A 30 -2.42 -7.04 6.88
N THR A 31 -3.60 -7.67 6.87
CA THR A 31 -3.81 -8.99 6.29
C THR A 31 -3.47 -9.03 4.81
N PHE A 32 -3.93 -8.03 4.04
CA PHE A 32 -3.64 -7.91 2.62
C PHE A 32 -2.16 -7.69 2.35
N MET A 33 -1.50 -6.82 3.12
CA MET A 33 -0.05 -6.60 3.03
C MET A 33 0.74 -7.88 3.27
N LYS A 34 0.35 -8.70 4.25
CA LYS A 34 0.99 -10.00 4.54
C LYS A 34 0.73 -11.05 3.46
N ALA A 35 -0.43 -11.00 2.80
CA ALA A 35 -0.82 -11.96 1.77
C ALA A 35 -0.30 -11.60 0.36
N SER A 36 -0.01 -10.33 0.11
CA SER A 36 0.48 -9.86 -1.19
C SER A 36 1.92 -10.30 -1.43
N ALA A 37 2.17 -10.85 -2.62
CA ALA A 37 3.53 -11.20 -3.06
C ALA A 37 4.33 -10.00 -3.59
N VAL A 38 3.67 -8.85 -3.76
CA VAL A 38 4.27 -7.61 -4.29
C VAL A 38 4.12 -6.48 -3.27
N PRO A 39 5.00 -5.46 -3.28
CA PRO A 39 4.94 -4.35 -2.35
C PRO A 39 3.56 -3.69 -2.31
N VAL A 40 3.06 -3.48 -1.08
CA VAL A 40 1.81 -2.76 -0.83
C VAL A 40 2.15 -1.46 -0.10
N HIS A 41 1.84 -0.33 -0.73
CA HIS A 41 2.10 1.00 -0.22
C HIS A 41 0.84 1.61 0.39
N LEU A 42 1.02 2.28 1.54
CA LEU A 42 -0.05 2.98 2.24
C LEU A 42 -0.22 4.40 1.66
N PRO A 43 -1.41 4.76 1.17
CA PRO A 43 -1.68 6.11 0.71
C PRO A 43 -1.98 7.04 1.89
N LEU A 44 -0.95 7.45 2.63
CA LEU A 44 -1.08 8.40 3.73
C LEU A 44 -1.45 9.79 3.20
N SER A 45 -2.44 10.43 3.82
CA SER A 45 -2.91 11.76 3.43
C SER A 45 -1.76 12.78 3.40
N GLY A 46 -1.66 13.52 2.30
CA GLY A 46 -0.62 14.55 2.12
C GLY A 46 0.78 14.02 1.81
N ARG A 47 0.96 12.69 1.69
CA ARG A 47 2.24 12.09 1.31
C ARG A 47 2.25 11.75 -0.17
N THR A 48 3.04 12.50 -0.94
CA THR A 48 3.34 12.18 -2.34
C THR A 48 4.22 10.93 -2.41
N MET A 49 3.89 10.01 -3.31
CA MET A 49 4.71 8.86 -3.65
C MET A 49 5.12 8.95 -5.12
N GLU A 50 6.38 8.63 -5.42
CA GLU A 50 6.94 8.65 -6.77
C GLU A 50 7.35 7.23 -7.18
N PHE A 51 7.06 6.88 -8.42
CA PHE A 51 7.35 5.57 -9.01
C PHE A 51 8.09 5.75 -10.32
N ASP A 52 9.03 4.85 -10.60
CA ASP A 52 9.75 4.80 -11.89
C ASP A 52 8.92 4.11 -13.00
N ASP A 53 9.50 3.97 -14.19
CA ASP A 53 8.87 3.34 -15.34
C ASP A 53 8.60 1.84 -15.16
N ALA A 54 9.31 1.18 -14.24
CA ALA A 54 9.07 -0.20 -13.83
C ALA A 54 7.94 -0.34 -12.78
N GLY A 55 7.46 0.78 -12.24
CA GLY A 55 6.45 0.81 -11.18
C GLY A 55 7.02 0.51 -9.80
N VAL A 56 8.32 0.70 -9.60
CA VAL A 56 8.98 0.59 -8.29
C VAL A 56 8.92 1.95 -7.61
N CYS A 57 8.59 1.97 -6.32
CA CYS A 57 8.58 3.20 -5.55
C CYS A 57 10.01 3.71 -5.32
N VAL A 58 10.28 4.94 -5.73
CA VAL A 58 11.60 5.59 -5.62
C VAL A 58 11.63 6.66 -4.53
N ALA A 59 10.49 7.22 -4.15
CA ALA A 59 10.38 8.18 -3.06
C ALA A 59 8.98 8.20 -2.43
N GLY A 60 8.92 8.53 -1.13
CA GLY A 60 7.66 8.84 -0.44
C GLY A 60 6.81 7.64 0.01
N CYS A 61 7.23 6.42 -0.27
CA CYS A 61 6.72 5.22 0.38
C CYS A 61 7.31 5.09 1.80
#